data_AF-A0A9D3W0E7-F1
#
_entry.id   AF-A0A9D3W0E7-F1
#
_cell.length_a   1.000
_cell.length_b   1.000
_cell.length_c   1.000
_cell.angle_alpha   90.00
_cell.angle_beta   90.00
_cell.angle_gamma   90.00
#
_symmetry.space_group_name_H-M   'P 1'
#
loop_
_entity.id
_entity.type
_entity.pdbx_description
1 polymer ?
#
loop_
_entity_poly.entity_id
_entity_poly.type
_entity_poly.pdbx_seq_one_letter_code
_entity_poly.pdbx_strand_id
1 'polypeptide(L)'
;MTKSSFKIEHDFEKRRAEAARIRGKYPDRIPVIVEKAERSDIPNIDKKKYLVPADLTVGQFIYVIRKRIKLSAEKAIFIFVDGVLPPTGAIMSTIYDEKKDEDGFLYVTYSGENTFG
;
A
#
# COMPACT_ATOMS: atom_id res chain seq x y z
N MET A 1 12.37 -5.26 -9.47
CA MET A 1 11.77 -4.41 -8.41
C MET A 1 11.33 -3.12 -9.05
N THR A 2 10.03 -2.93 -9.23
CA THR A 2 9.46 -1.67 -9.72
C THR A 2 9.85 -0.56 -8.74
N LYS A 3 10.57 0.47 -9.23
CA LYS A 3 10.89 1.63 -8.39
C LYS A 3 9.58 2.35 -8.06
N SER A 4 9.29 2.55 -6.78
CA SER A 4 8.16 3.36 -6.33
C SER A 4 8.25 4.77 -6.94
N SER A 5 7.21 5.20 -7.66
CA SER A 5 7.15 6.56 -8.23
C SER A 5 7.14 7.61 -7.12
N PHE A 6 6.50 7.31 -5.99
CA PHE A 6 6.50 8.17 -4.80
C PHE A 6 7.91 8.41 -4.24
N LYS A 7 8.79 7.40 -4.25
CA LYS A 7 10.19 7.57 -3.82
C LYS A 7 11.04 8.40 -4.80
N ILE A 8 10.65 8.43 -6.08
CA ILE A 8 11.31 9.25 -7.11
C ILE A 8 10.84 10.71 -7.01
N GLU A 9 9.54 10.92 -6.82
CA GLU A 9 8.91 12.25 -6.74
C GLU A 9 9.25 12.99 -5.44
N HIS A 10 9.59 12.27 -4.37
CA HIS A 10 9.80 12.83 -3.03
C HIS A 10 11.12 12.40 -2.39
N ASP A 11 11.92 13.40 -2.02
CA ASP A 11 13.18 13.22 -1.28
C ASP A 11 12.97 12.40 0.00
N PHE A 12 13.94 11.56 0.33
CA PHE A 12 13.90 10.68 1.49
C PHE A 12 13.59 11.42 2.80
N GLU A 13 14.29 12.52 3.09
CA GLU A 13 14.10 13.29 4.31
C GLU A 13 12.68 13.88 4.43
N LYS A 14 12.08 14.30 3.29
CA LYS A 14 10.70 14.80 3.27
C LYS A 14 9.71 13.69 3.57
N ARG A 15 9.88 12.51 2.97
CA ARG A 15 9.05 11.33 3.25
C ARG A 15 9.16 10.93 4.72
N ARG A 16 10.38 10.83 5.24
CA ARG A 16 10.65 10.47 6.63
C ARG A 16 10.01 11.44 7.62
N ALA A 17 10.18 12.74 7.41
CA ALA A 17 9.56 13.76 8.24
C ALA A 17 8.03 13.70 8.17
N GLU A 18 7.46 13.46 6.99
CA GLU A 18 6.01 13.33 6.83
C GLU A 18 5.45 12.10 7.56
N ALA A 19 6.08 10.93 7.40
CA ALA A 19 5.67 9.70 8.06
C ALA A 19 5.76 9.82 9.59
N ALA A 20 6.86 10.35 10.11
CA ALA A 20 7.03 10.58 11.54
C ALA A 20 5.96 11.52 12.10
N ARG A 21 5.70 12.64 11.41
CA ARG A 21 4.68 13.61 11.81
C ARG A 21 3.27 13.01 11.78
N ILE A 22 2.92 12.25 10.75
CA ILE A 22 1.57 11.69 10.62
C ILE A 22 1.32 10.55 11.60
N ARG A 23 2.35 9.73 11.89
CA ARG A 23 2.32 8.70 12.95
C ARG A 23 2.16 9.31 14.33
N GLY A 24 2.87 10.41 14.62
CA GLY A 24 2.71 11.13 15.88
C GLY A 24 1.32 11.75 16.05
N LYS A 25 0.71 12.24 14.97
CA LYS A 25 -0.64 12.81 14.98
C LYS A 25 -1.75 11.75 15.08
N TYR A 26 -1.54 10.57 14.50
CA TYR A 26 -2.52 9.48 14.43
C TYR A 26 -1.86 8.15 14.81
N PRO A 27 -1.63 7.88 16.10
CA PRO A 27 -0.87 6.73 16.57
C PRO A 27 -1.51 5.38 16.19
N ASP A 28 -2.83 5.33 16.13
CA ASP A 28 -3.60 4.12 15.79
C ASP A 28 -3.71 3.87 14.29
N ARG A 29 -2.96 4.61 13.47
CA ARG A 29 -3.00 4.48 12.02
C ARG A 29 -1.63 4.38 11.38
N ILE A 30 -1.55 3.59 10.33
CA ILE A 30 -0.32 3.37 9.57
C ILE A 30 -0.34 4.18 8.26
N PRO A 31 0.76 4.86 7.92
CA PRO A 31 0.89 5.54 6.64
C PRO A 31 1.27 4.53 5.55
N VAL A 32 0.44 4.45 4.51
CA VAL A 32 0.59 3.47 3.41
C VAL A 32 0.61 4.20 2.08
N ILE A 33 1.58 3.85 1.23
CA ILE A 33 1.67 4.27 -0.17
C ILE A 33 1.15 3.12 -1.03
N VAL A 34 0.15 3.40 -1.86
CA VAL A 34 -0.49 2.42 -2.76
C VAL A 34 -0.23 2.82 -4.20
N GLU A 35 0.43 1.94 -4.95
CA GLU A 35 0.79 2.16 -6.35
C GLU A 35 0.34 0.99 -7.22
N LYS A 36 -0.04 1.28 -8.47
CA LYS A 36 -0.39 0.23 -9.43
C LYS A 36 0.90 -0.38 -9.98
N ALA A 37 0.92 -1.70 -10.18
CA ALA A 37 1.95 -2.34 -10.99
C ALA A 37 1.94 -1.77 -12.41
N GLU A 38 3.12 -1.51 -12.98
CA GLU A 38 3.27 -0.87 -14.29
C GLU A 38 2.49 -1.61 -15.39
N ARG A 39 2.59 -2.94 -15.42
CA ARG A 39 1.99 -3.80 -16.45
C ARG A 39 0.53 -4.19 -16.19
N SER A 40 -0.08 -3.76 -15.09
CA SER A 40 -1.44 -4.17 -14.78
C SER A 40 -2.50 -3.41 -15.60
N ASP A 41 -3.52 -4.13 -16.06
CA ASP A 41 -4.66 -3.64 -16.85
C ASP A 41 -5.81 -3.05 -16.00
N ILE A 42 -5.72 -3.13 -14.68
CA ILE A 42 -6.77 -2.62 -13.78
C ILE A 42 -6.70 -1.09 -13.63
N PRO A 43 -7.80 -0.42 -13.25
CA PRO A 43 -7.83 1.04 -13.18
C PRO A 43 -6.83 1.62 -12.17
N ASN A 44 -6.37 2.84 -12.45
CA ASN A 44 -5.53 3.61 -11.54
C ASN A 44 -6.28 4.04 -10.27
N ILE A 45 -5.52 4.23 -9.19
CA ILE A 45 -6.02 4.74 -7.92
C ILE A 45 -5.92 6.26 -7.90
N ASP A 46 -6.94 6.92 -7.37
CA ASP A 46 -7.08 8.37 -7.35
C ASP A 46 -6.07 9.04 -6.40
N LYS A 47 -5.80 8.40 -5.27
CA LYS A 47 -4.85 8.86 -4.26
C LYS A 47 -3.89 7.74 -3.92
N LYS A 48 -2.59 8.05 -3.88
CA LYS A 48 -1.56 7.06 -3.49
C LYS A 48 -1.37 6.96 -1.98
N LYS A 49 -1.64 8.04 -1.22
CA LYS A 49 -1.38 8.11 0.23
C LYS A 49 -2.62 7.75 1.03
N TYR A 50 -2.50 6.75 1.90
CA TYR A 50 -3.55 6.30 2.82
C TYR A 50 -3.08 6.30 4.25
N LEU A 51 -4.04 6.51 5.16
CA LEU A 51 -3.83 6.40 6.59
C LEU A 51 -4.78 5.33 7.13
N VAL A 52 -4.26 4.10 7.19
CA VAL A 52 -5.03 2.87 7.40
C VAL A 52 -5.13 2.57 8.89
N PRO A 53 -6.30 2.18 9.43
CA PRO A 53 -6.41 1.70 10.81
C PRO A 53 -5.45 0.54 11.08
N ALA A 54 -4.79 0.55 12.24
CA ALA A 54 -3.79 -0.46 12.59
C ALA A 54 -4.38 -1.88 12.70
N ASP A 55 -5.64 -1.99 13.09
CA ASP A 55 -6.40 -3.23 13.30
C ASP A 55 -7.07 -3.79 12.03
N LEU A 56 -7.00 -3.05 10.91
CA LEU A 56 -7.56 -3.49 9.64
C LEU A 56 -6.84 -4.75 9.15
N THR A 57 -7.58 -5.72 8.61
CA THR A 57 -6.94 -6.86 7.93
C THR A 57 -6.48 -6.50 6.53
N VAL A 58 -5.51 -7.23 6.01
CA VAL A 58 -5.09 -7.16 4.60
C VAL A 58 -6.28 -7.36 3.65
N GLY A 59 -7.15 -8.33 3.91
CA GLY A 59 -8.34 -8.59 3.09
C GLY A 59 -9.32 -7.42 3.07
N GLN A 60 -9.55 -6.78 4.22
CA GLN A 60 -10.34 -5.56 4.30
C GLN A 60 -9.68 -4.41 3.55
N PHE A 61 -8.35 -4.29 3.61
CA PHE A 61 -7.61 -3.28 2.84
C PHE A 61 -7.73 -3.48 1.34
N ILE A 62 -7.62 -4.72 0.85
CA ILE A 62 -7.85 -5.08 -0.55
C ILE A 62 -9.25 -4.64 -0.99
N TYR A 63 -10.27 -4.86 -0.16
CA TYR A 63 -11.64 -4.43 -0.44
C TYR A 63 -11.76 -2.90 -0.54
N VAL A 64 -11.05 -2.15 0.31
CA VAL A 64 -10.99 -0.68 0.24
C VAL A 64 -10.37 -0.23 -1.09
N ILE A 65 -9.24 -0.83 -1.50
CA ILE A 65 -8.58 -0.51 -2.78
C ILE A 65 -9.53 -0.81 -3.94
N ARG A 66 -10.13 -2.02 -3.98
CA ARG A 66 -11.09 -2.43 -5.02
C ARG A 66 -12.21 -1.41 -5.19
N LYS A 67 -12.80 -0.94 -4.09
CA LYS A 67 -13.85 0.10 -4.12
C LYS A 67 -13.34 1.44 -4.66
N ARG A 68 -12.10 1.84 -4.31
CA ARG A 68 -11.50 3.10 -4.77
C ARG A 68 -11.27 3.12 -6.27
N ILE A 69 -10.76 2.02 -6.82
CA ILE A 69 -10.51 1.88 -8.28
C ILE A 69 -11.77 1.45 -9.06
N LYS A 70 -12.92 1.31 -8.38
CA LYS A 70 -14.20 0.85 -8.95
C LYS A 70 -14.06 -0.47 -9.74
N LEU A 71 -13.23 -1.38 -9.25
CA LEU A 71 -12.96 -2.65 -9.93
C LEU A 71 -14.12 -3.62 -9.70
N SER A 72 -14.66 -4.13 -10.80
CA SER A 72 -15.77 -5.08 -10.79
C SER A 72 -15.43 -6.38 -10.04
N ALA A 73 -16.44 -7.03 -9.48
CA ALA A 73 -16.27 -8.21 -8.64
C ALA A 73 -15.65 -9.40 -9.40
N GLU A 74 -15.90 -9.53 -10.71
CA GLU A 74 -15.30 -10.59 -11.53
C GLU A 74 -13.80 -10.42 -11.81
N LYS A 75 -13.25 -9.20 -11.66
CA LYS A 75 -11.82 -8.97 -11.87
C LYS A 75 -11.04 -9.27 -10.60
N ALA A 76 -9.95 -10.02 -10.75
CA ALA A 76 -9.01 -10.30 -9.67
C ALA A 76 -8.23 -9.03 -9.29
N ILE A 77 -7.81 -8.98 -8.02
CA ILE A 77 -6.88 -7.97 -7.52
C ILE A 77 -5.96 -8.64 -6.51
N PHE A 78 -4.68 -8.36 -6.65
CA PHE A 78 -3.61 -8.83 -5.78
C PHE A 78 -2.88 -7.60 -5.25
N ILE A 79 -2.45 -7.69 -3.99
CA ILE A 79 -1.58 -6.68 -3.40
C ILE A 79 -0.26 -7.32 -3.00
N PHE A 80 0.81 -6.55 -3.10
CA PHE A 80 2.15 -6.99 -2.82
C PHE A 80 2.81 -5.98 -1.90
N VAL A 81 3.48 -6.49 -0.89
CA VAL A 81 4.32 -5.72 0.03
C VAL A 81 5.72 -6.29 -0.10
N ASP A 82 6.68 -5.45 -0.50
CA ASP A 82 8.06 -5.89 -0.72
C ASP A 82 8.15 -7.10 -1.69
N GLY A 83 7.33 -7.07 -2.74
CA GLY A 83 7.28 -8.14 -3.75
C GLY A 83 6.52 -9.41 -3.35
N VAL A 84 6.01 -9.51 -2.12
CA VAL A 84 5.34 -10.72 -1.59
C VAL A 84 3.85 -10.48 -1.40
N LEU A 85 3.03 -11.51 -1.65
CA LEU A 85 1.60 -11.51 -1.33
C LEU A 85 1.42 -11.69 0.19
N PRO A 86 0.97 -10.66 0.94
CA PRO A 86 0.73 -10.82 2.37
C PRO A 86 -0.51 -11.70 2.63
N PRO A 87 -0.56 -12.45 3.75
CA PRO A 87 -1.72 -13.24 4.11
C PRO A 87 -2.95 -12.35 4.30
N THR A 88 -4.10 -12.71 3.71
CA THR A 88 -5.33 -11.88 3.75
C THR A 88 -5.90 -11.70 5.16
N GLY A 89 -5.67 -12.66 6.05
CA GLY A 89 -6.05 -12.59 7.46
C GLY A 89 -5.07 -11.82 8.35
N ALA A 90 -3.89 -11.44 7.84
CA ALA A 90 -2.92 -10.69 8.62
C ALA A 90 -3.42 -9.27 8.92
N ILE A 91 -3.00 -8.73 10.06
CA ILE A 91 -3.31 -7.37 10.49
C ILE A 91 -2.32 -6.41 9.83
N MET A 92 -2.83 -5.27 9.35
CA MET A 92 -2.03 -4.25 8.66
C MET A 92 -0.88 -3.70 9.52
N SER A 93 -1.06 -3.58 10.85
CA SER A 93 0.03 -3.20 11.76
C SER A 93 1.17 -4.22 11.78
N THR A 94 0.86 -5.52 11.77
CA THR A 94 1.87 -6.59 11.71
C THR A 94 2.68 -6.47 10.43
N ILE A 95 2.01 -6.31 9.28
CA ILE A 95 2.69 -6.11 8.00
C ILE A 95 3.54 -4.83 8.01
N TYR A 96 3.02 -3.75 8.60
CA TYR A 96 3.75 -2.49 8.72
C TYR A 96 5.03 -2.63 9.57
N ASP A 97 4.97 -3.31 10.71
CA ASP A 97 6.14 -3.45 11.57
C ASP A 97 7.23 -4.32 10.97
N GLU A 98 6.86 -5.32 10.16
CA GLU A 98 7.79 -6.20 9.46
C GLU A 98 8.36 -5.59 8.17
N LYS A 99 7.58 -4.79 7.45
CA LYS A 99 7.86 -4.41 6.05
C LYS A 99 7.82 -2.91 5.75
N LYS A 100 7.65 -2.03 6.74
CA LYS A 100 7.79 -0.58 6.50
C LYS A 100 9.19 -0.27 5.99
N ASP A 101 9.26 0.75 5.14
CA ASP A 101 10.51 1.28 4.66
C ASP A 101 11.20 2.15 5.72
N GLU A 102 12.48 2.46 5.52
CA GLU A 102 13.26 3.31 6.42
C GLU A 102 12.71 4.73 6.56
N ASP A 103 11.93 5.18 5.58
CA ASP A 103 11.22 6.46 5.64
C ASP A 103 9.95 6.41 6.52
N GLY A 104 9.55 5.24 7.01
CA GLY A 104 8.37 5.08 7.87
C GLY A 104 7.03 4.93 7.13
N PHE A 105 7.02 4.79 5.80
CA PHE A 105 5.83 4.38 5.04
C PHE A 105 5.85 2.87 4.77
N LEU A 106 4.65 2.27 4.68
CA LEU A 106 4.50 0.95 4.07
C LEU A 106 4.16 1.09 2.59
N TYR A 107 4.91 0.42 1.73
CA TYR A 107 4.71 0.46 0.29
C TYR A 107 3.95 -0.79 -0.19
N VAL A 108 2.80 -0.55 -0.82
CA VAL A 108 1.91 -1.58 -1.35
C VAL A 108 1.77 -1.37 -2.85
N THR A 109 2.06 -2.42 -3.62
CA THR A 109 1.75 -2.46 -5.04
C THR A 109 0.49 -3.28 -5.27
N TYR A 110 -0.43 -2.86 -6.14
CA TYR A 110 -1.58 -3.67 -6.53
C TYR A 110 -1.57 -3.99 -8.03
N SER A 111 -2.06 -5.19 -8.39
CA SER A 111 -2.11 -5.70 -9.77
C SER A 111 -3.36 -6.57 -9.96
N GLY A 112 -3.81 -6.69 -11.22
CA GLY A 112 -4.80 -7.68 -11.65
C GLY A 112 -4.23 -9.08 -11.78
N GLU A 113 -2.91 -9.21 -11.82
CA GLU A 113 -2.17 -10.47 -11.97
C GLU A 113 -1.46 -10.83 -10.66
N ASN A 114 -1.31 -12.14 -10.40
CA ASN A 114 -0.68 -12.67 -9.18
C ASN A 114 0.85 -12.76 -9.26
N THR A 115 1.44 -12.38 -10.39
CA THR A 115 2.88 -12.37 -10.62
C THR A 115 3.35 -10.96 -10.99
N PHE A 116 4.57 -10.62 -10.59
CA PHE A 116 5.32 -9.53 -11.20
C PHE A 116 5.96 -10.10 -12.48
N GLY A 117 5.28 -10.00 -13.62
CA GLY A 117 5.87 -10.38 -14.91
C GLY A 117 7.05 -9.50 -15.32
#